data_AF-A0A3G9IFA3-F1
#
_entry.id   AF-A0A3G9IFA3-F1
#
_cell.length_a   1.000
_cell.length_b   1.000
_cell.length_c   1.000
_cell.angle_alpha   90.00
_cell.angle_beta   90.00
_cell.angle_gamma   90.00
#
_symmetry.space_group_name_H-M   'P 1'
#
loop_
_entity.id
_entity.type
_entity.pdbx_description
1 polymer ?
#
loop_
_entity_poly.entity_id
_entity_poly.type
_entity_poly.pdbx_seq_one_letter_code
_entity_poly.pdbx_strand_id
1 'polypeptide(L)'
;MTEIVGWLGSALVIALFLPQLVRTWRFGSDGGSLATPLMGAVCQATWCVYGVLRHDTVLIVCNAVSCCFAVAILARFALDARRRTHFSQSEADELLDTAEVAASLEA
;
A
#
# COMPACT_ATOMS: atom_id res chain seq x y z
N MET A 1 -11.00 -29.22 17.70
CA MET A 1 -11.45 -27.95 18.36
C MET A 1 -10.55 -26.78 18.00
N THR A 2 -9.22 -26.96 17.98
CA THR A 2 -8.25 -25.92 17.58
C THR A 2 -8.44 -25.39 16.16
N GLU A 3 -8.79 -26.25 15.20
CA GLU A 3 -9.04 -25.87 13.80
C GLU A 3 -10.11 -24.78 13.64
N ILE A 4 -11.28 -24.96 14.28
CA ILE A 4 -12.38 -24.00 14.17
C ILE A 4 -11.98 -22.63 14.73
N VAL A 5 -11.27 -22.62 15.87
CA VAL A 5 -10.76 -21.38 16.47
C VAL A 5 -9.74 -20.72 15.56
N GLY A 6 -8.85 -21.49 14.93
CA GLY A 6 -7.88 -20.99 13.95
C GLY A 6 -8.57 -20.33 12.76
N TRP A 7 -9.48 -21.03 12.10
CA TRP A 7 -10.21 -20.50 10.94
C TRP A 7 -11.07 -19.27 11.27
N LEU A 8 -11.76 -19.28 12.42
CA LEU A 8 -12.51 -18.10 12.89
C LEU A 8 -11.58 -16.93 13.18
N GLY A 9 -10.45 -17.17 13.84
CA GLY A 9 -9.43 -16.16 14.10
C GLY A 9 -8.91 -15.54 12.80
N SER A 10 -8.58 -16.37 11.80
CA SER A 10 -8.15 -15.90 10.48
C SER A 10 -9.22 -15.10 9.75
N ALA A 11 -10.48 -15.52 9.80
CA ALA A 11 -11.58 -14.78 9.20
C ALA A 11 -11.74 -13.39 9.83
N LEU A 12 -11.62 -13.29 11.16
CA LEU A 12 -11.66 -12.01 11.87
C LEU A 12 -10.47 -11.12 11.50
N VAL A 13 -9.26 -11.67 11.44
CA VAL A 13 -8.06 -10.93 11.03
C VAL A 13 -8.21 -10.38 9.61
N ILE A 14 -8.67 -11.18 8.66
CA ILE A 14 -8.93 -10.75 7.28
C ILE A 14 -10.00 -9.64 7.26
N ALA A 15 -11.07 -9.80 8.03
CA ALA A 15 -12.13 -8.80 8.13
C ALA A 15 -11.63 -7.47 8.73
N LEU A 16 -10.67 -7.50 9.66
CA LEU A 16 -10.06 -6.29 10.24
C LEU A 16 -9.22 -5.51 9.23
N PHE A 17 -8.59 -6.18 8.26
CA PHE A 17 -7.81 -5.51 7.21
C PHE A 17 -8.67 -4.98 6.06
N LEU A 18 -9.90 -5.49 5.90
CA LEU A 18 -10.78 -5.10 4.80
C LEU A 18 -11.15 -3.59 4.81
N PRO A 19 -11.48 -2.94 5.94
CA PRO A 19 -11.72 -1.50 5.98
C PRO A 19 -10.54 -0.68 5.48
N GLN A 20 -9.31 -1.08 5.83
CA GLN A 20 -8.09 -0.38 5.40
C GLN A 20 -7.88 -0.49 3.89
N LEU A 21 -8.11 -1.68 3.32
CA LEU A 21 -8.08 -1.90 1.88
C LEU A 21 -9.12 -1.03 1.17
N VAL A 22 -10.39 -1.08 1.62
CA VAL A 22 -11.49 -0.33 1.01
C VAL A 22 -11.25 1.18 1.10
N ARG A 23 -10.81 1.68 2.26
CA ARG A 23 -10.51 3.10 2.46
C ARG A 23 -9.41 3.55 1.50
N THR A 24 -8.28 2.86 1.48
CA THR A 24 -7.16 3.23 0.59
C THR A 24 -7.57 3.15 -0.88
N TRP A 25 -8.36 2.13 -1.25
CA TRP A 25 -8.77 1.96 -2.63
C TRP A 25 -9.77 3.03 -3.09
N ARG A 26 -10.63 3.52 -2.19
CA ARG A 26 -11.63 4.55 -2.52
C ARG A 26 -11.08 5.97 -2.44
N PHE A 27 -10.28 6.27 -1.42
CA PHE A 27 -9.85 7.63 -1.12
C PHE A 27 -8.38 7.92 -1.49
N GLY A 28 -7.63 6.89 -1.89
CA GLY A 28 -6.19 7.00 -2.15
C GLY A 28 -5.37 6.97 -0.87
N SER A 29 -4.07 7.22 -1.00
CA SER A 29 -3.18 7.41 0.16
C SER A 29 -3.31 8.85 0.67
N ASP A 30 -3.67 9.05 1.93
CA ASP A 30 -3.77 10.37 2.59
C ASP A 30 -2.39 11.03 2.84
N GLY A 31 -1.43 10.88 1.92
CA GLY A 31 -0.03 11.35 2.08
C GLY A 31 0.81 10.50 3.01
N GLY A 32 0.34 9.32 3.38
CA GLY A 32 1.12 8.36 4.15
C GLY A 32 2.34 7.83 3.40
N SER A 33 3.33 7.35 4.16
CA SER A 33 4.55 6.76 3.60
C SER A 33 4.29 5.46 2.86
N LEU A 34 4.94 5.28 1.70
CA LEU A 34 4.95 4.02 0.94
C LEU A 34 5.58 2.86 1.73
N ALA A 35 6.43 3.17 2.73
CA ALA A 35 7.11 2.16 3.54
C ALA A 35 6.13 1.30 4.36
N THR A 36 5.03 1.88 4.85
CA THR A 36 4.06 1.17 5.69
C THR A 36 3.39 -0.01 4.96
N PRO A 37 2.73 0.18 3.80
CA PRO A 37 2.14 -0.94 3.08
C PRO A 37 3.19 -1.92 2.53
N LEU A 38 4.40 -1.45 2.23
CA LEU A 38 5.51 -2.32 1.82
C LEU A 38 5.93 -3.27 2.96
N MET A 39 6.18 -2.73 4.15
CA MET A 39 6.50 -3.53 5.34
C MET A 39 5.37 -4.50 5.67
N GLY A 40 4.12 -4.06 5.54
CA GLY A 40 2.95 -4.93 5.69
C GLY A 40 2.97 -6.11 4.72
N ALA A 41 3.20 -5.87 3.43
CA ALA A 41 3.26 -6.92 2.43
C ALA A 41 4.41 -7.91 2.69
N VAL A 42 5.60 -7.41 3.03
CA VAL A 42 6.76 -8.26 3.38
C VAL A 42 6.45 -9.09 4.63
N CYS A 43 5.88 -8.49 5.68
CA CYS A 43 5.50 -9.18 6.91
C CYS A 43 4.56 -10.36 6.62
N GLN A 44 3.48 -10.14 5.86
CA GLN A 44 2.52 -11.21 5.55
C GLN A 44 3.12 -12.28 4.63
N ALA A 45 3.97 -11.89 3.69
CA ALA A 45 4.70 -12.86 2.86
C ALA A 45 5.63 -13.75 3.73
N THR A 46 6.37 -13.17 4.67
CA THR A 46 7.24 -13.91 5.59
C THR A 46 6.44 -14.88 6.46
N TRP A 47 5.31 -14.45 7.03
CA TRP A 47 4.44 -15.33 7.81
C TRP A 47 3.81 -16.45 6.98
N CYS A 48 3.46 -16.17 5.73
CA CYS A 48 2.97 -17.19 4.80
C CYS A 48 4.05 -18.26 4.54
N VAL A 49 5.29 -17.84 4.25
CA VAL A 49 6.43 -18.76 4.11
C VAL A 49 6.64 -19.57 5.39
N TYR A 50 6.58 -18.93 6.55
CA TYR A 50 6.68 -19.62 7.84
C TYR A 50 5.57 -20.67 8.02
N GLY A 51 4.33 -20.36 7.62
CA GLY A 51 3.22 -21.31 7.63
C GLY A 51 3.47 -22.53 6.74
N VAL A 52 4.03 -22.34 5.54
CA VAL A 52 4.44 -23.44 4.65
C VAL A 52 5.48 -24.33 5.34
N LEU A 53 6.50 -23.73 5.94
CA LEU A 53 7.54 -24.47 6.68
C LEU A 53 7.00 -25.22 7.90
N ARG A 54 5.89 -24.76 8.48
CA ARG A 54 5.21 -25.39 9.62
C ARG A 54 4.10 -26.36 9.22
N HIS A 55 3.81 -26.51 7.92
CA HIS A 55 2.65 -27.25 7.40
C HIS A 55 1.31 -26.80 8.01
N ASP A 56 1.18 -25.51 8.35
CA ASP A 56 -0.03 -24.95 8.96
C ASP A 56 -0.90 -24.26 7.91
N THR A 57 -1.98 -24.93 7.51
CA THR A 57 -2.88 -24.44 6.45
C THR A 57 -3.61 -23.15 6.86
N VAL A 58 -3.99 -23.02 8.13
CA VAL A 58 -4.69 -21.83 8.64
C VAL A 58 -3.77 -20.61 8.54
N LEU A 59 -2.52 -20.76 8.98
CA LEU A 59 -1.52 -19.70 8.93
C LEU A 59 -1.20 -19.29 7.50
N ILE A 60 -1.07 -20.26 6.59
CA ILE A 60 -0.83 -20.03 5.15
C ILE A 60 -1.98 -19.21 4.56
N VAL A 61 -3.22 -19.68 4.70
CA VAL A 61 -4.38 -19.03 4.06
C VAL A 61 -4.61 -17.62 4.62
N CYS A 62 -4.52 -17.46 5.94
CA CYS A 62 -4.69 -16.16 6.59
C CYS A 62 -3.70 -15.11 6.07
N ASN A 63 -2.42 -15.48 6.00
CA ASN A 63 -1.36 -14.56 5.60
C ASN A 63 -1.30 -14.37 4.08
N ALA A 64 -1.64 -15.39 3.28
CA ALA A 64 -1.75 -15.25 1.83
C ALA A 64 -2.82 -14.22 1.44
N VAL A 65 -4.04 -14.32 2.01
CA VAL A 65 -5.12 -13.36 1.75
C VAL A 65 -4.74 -11.96 2.23
N SER A 66 -4.18 -11.86 3.44
CA SER A 66 -3.72 -10.58 4.00
C SER A 66 -2.59 -9.96 3.16
N CYS A 67 -1.70 -10.77 2.58
CA CYS A 67 -0.65 -10.32 1.67
C CYS A 67 -1.25 -9.73 0.39
N CYS A 68 -2.27 -10.36 -0.20
CA CYS A 68 -2.98 -9.79 -1.35
C CYS A 68 -3.58 -8.41 -1.03
N PHE A 69 -4.16 -8.23 0.16
CA PHE A 69 -4.67 -6.92 0.59
C PHE A 69 -3.55 -5.89 0.74
N ALA A 70 -2.44 -6.27 1.39
CA ALA A 70 -1.29 -5.37 1.56
C ALA A 70 -0.66 -4.96 0.22
N VAL A 71 -0.55 -5.89 -0.73
CA VAL A 71 -0.07 -5.60 -2.10
C VAL A 71 -1.03 -4.67 -2.85
N ALA A 72 -2.35 -4.86 -2.73
CA ALA A 72 -3.33 -3.97 -3.35
C ALA A 72 -3.26 -2.54 -2.78
N ILE A 73 -3.09 -2.42 -1.45
CA ILE A 73 -2.86 -1.12 -0.79
C ILE A 73 -1.55 -0.49 -1.29
N LEU A 74 -0.45 -1.27 -1.31
CA LEU A 74 0.85 -0.82 -1.79
C LEU A 74 0.78 -0.30 -3.23
N ALA A 75 0.08 -1.02 -4.10
CA ALA A 75 -0.12 -0.63 -5.49
C ALA A 75 -0.84 0.73 -5.59
N ARG A 76 -1.92 0.94 -4.82
CA ARG A 76 -2.61 2.24 -4.80
C ARG A 76 -1.71 3.35 -4.27
N PHE A 77 -0.96 3.12 -3.19
CA PHE A 77 0.02 4.08 -2.69
C PHE A 77 1.08 4.44 -3.73
N ALA A 78 1.61 3.46 -4.46
CA ALA A 78 2.61 3.68 -5.50
C ALA A 78 2.05 4.47 -6.69
N LEU A 79 0.79 4.21 -7.08
CA LEU A 79 0.11 4.97 -8.13
C LEU A 79 -0.11 6.43 -7.70
N ASP A 80 -0.54 6.66 -6.46
CA ASP A 80 -0.77 8.01 -5.95
C ASP A 80 0.55 8.79 -5.78
N ALA A 81 1.63 8.11 -5.35
CA ALA A 81 2.96 8.72 -5.26
C ALA A 81 3.47 9.18 -6.63
N ARG A 82 3.29 8.36 -7.68
CA ARG A 82 3.66 8.71 -9.06
C ARG A 82 2.89 9.93 -9.59
N ARG A 83 1.61 10.07 -9.20
CA ARG A 83 0.80 11.24 -9.57
C ARG A 83 1.31 12.52 -8.93
N ARG A 84 1.68 12.45 -7.64
CA ARG A 84 2.20 13.61 -6.89
C ARG A 84 3.53 14.11 -7.46
N THR A 85 4.45 13.21 -7.78
CA THR A 85 5.76 13.58 -8.35
C THR A 85 5.62 14.23 -9.72
N HIS A 86 4.75 13.69 -10.57
CA HIS A 86 4.51 14.26 -11.91
C HIS A 86 3.84 15.65 -11.83
N PHE A 87 2.89 15.85 -10.92
CA PHE A 87 2.24 17.13 -10.73
C PHE A 87 3.22 18.20 -10.23
N SER A 88 4.00 17.87 -9.20
CA SER A 88 5.01 18.77 -8.64
C SER A 88 6.09 19.16 -9.67
N GLN A 89 6.45 18.25 -10.57
CA GLN A 89 7.41 18.55 -11.64
C GLN A 89 6.82 19.52 -12.68
N SER A 90 5.57 19.31 -13.08
CA SER A 90 4.86 20.20 -14.02
C SER A 90 4.71 21.62 -13.47
N GLU A 91 4.39 21.77 -12.18
CA GLU A 91 4.33 23.09 -11.52
C GLU A 91 5.70 23.76 -11.46
N ALA A 92 6.77 23.00 -11.18
CA ALA A 92 8.12 23.53 -11.15
C ALA A 92 8.56 24.04 -12.54
N ASP A 93 8.25 23.30 -13.61
CA ASP A 93 8.58 23.68 -14.98
C ASP A 93 7.86 24.97 -15.41
N GLU A 94 6.58 25.13 -15.03
CA GLU A 94 5.80 26.35 -15.31
C GLU A 94 6.33 27.58 -14.56
N LEU A 95 6.75 27.40 -13.29
CA LEU A 95 7.38 28.47 -12.51
C LEU A 95 8.74 28.90 -13.08
N LEU A 96 9.50 27.96 -13.64
CA LEU A 96 10.77 28.28 -14.30
C LEU A 96 10.56 29.07 -15.59
N ASP A 97 9.60 28.66 -16.43
CA ASP A 97 9.27 29.36 -17.68
C ASP A 97 8.79 30.80 -17.42
N THR A 98 7.91 30.99 -16.44
CA THR A 98 7.45 32.34 -16.05
C THR A 98 8.57 33.21 -15.49
N ALA A 99 9.52 32.64 -14.74
CA ALA A 99 10.68 33.36 -14.25
C ALA A 99 11.67 33.75 -15.36
N GLU A 100 11.89 32.87 -16.35
CA GLU A 100 12.71 33.16 -17.52
C GLU A 100 12.11 34.27 -18.38
N VAL A 101 10.79 34.25 -18.61
CA VAL A 101 10.08 35.32 -19.32
C VAL A 101 10.22 36.65 -18.58
N ALA A 102 10.02 36.67 -17.26
CA ALA A 102 10.19 37.90 -16.47
C ALA A 102 11.61 38.47 -16.56
N ALA A 103 12.63 37.61 -16.45
CA ALA A 103 14.03 38.02 -16.58
C ALA A 103 14.36 38.60 -17.96
N SER A 104 13.73 38.08 -19.03
CA SER A 104 13.93 38.60 -20.39
C SER A 104 13.32 39.99 -20.64
N LEU A 105 12.34 40.41 -19.83
CA LEU A 105 11.71 41.74 -19.93
C LEU A 105 12.49 42.83 -19.17
N GLU A 106 13.34 42.42 -18.21
CA GLU A 106 14.17 43.32 -17.41
C GLU A 106 15.55 43.60 -18.03
N ALA A 107 15.95 42.86 -19.07
CA ALA A 107 17.23 42.98 -19.79
C ALA A 107 17.16 43.89 -21.02
#